data_AF-L8ISX8-F1
#
_entry.id   AF-L8ISX8-F1
#
_cell.length_a   1.000
_cell.length_b   1.000
_cell.length_c   1.000
_cell.angle_alpha   90.00
_cell.angle_beta   90.00
_cell.angle_gamma   90.00
#
_symmetry.space_group_name_H-M   'P 1'
#
loop_
_entity.id
_entity.type
_entity.pdbx_description
1 polymer ?
#
loop_
_entity_poly.entity_id
_entity_poly.type
_entity_poly.pdbx_seq_one_letter_code
_entity_poly.pdbx_strand_id
1 'polypeptide(L)'
;MLREVIQMYRNHYLEILQRAAEHMEMIFGLDLKEVDPYRHIYILVNKMEVSCDARLLNRIEIPKTGLLMAVLGVIFMHGNCVSEERVWQTLNVM
;
A
#
# COMPACT_ATOMS: atom_id res chain seq x y z
N MET A 1 -2.67 2.94 -17.36
CA MET A 1 -1.25 3.26 -17.12
C MET A 1 -0.51 3.79 -18.35
N LEU A 2 -0.29 2.99 -19.40
CA LEU A 2 0.54 3.42 -20.56
C LEU A 2 0.00 4.63 -21.32
N ARG A 3 -1.32 4.68 -21.57
CA ARG A 3 -1.96 5.78 -22.31
C ARG A 3 -2.18 7.03 -21.47
N GLU A 4 -2.51 6.89 -20.19
CA GLU A 4 -2.95 8.02 -19.36
C GLU A 4 -1.83 8.62 -18.49
N VAL A 5 -0.80 7.84 -18.14
CA VAL A 5 0.24 8.24 -17.18
C VAL A 5 1.64 8.20 -17.81
N ILE A 6 2.00 7.09 -18.47
CA ILE A 6 3.39 6.78 -18.87
C ILE A 6 3.67 7.16 -20.35
N GLN A 7 2.85 8.04 -20.94
CA GLN A 7 2.83 8.32 -22.39
C GLN A 7 4.22 8.49 -23.04
N MET A 8 5.09 9.31 -22.45
CA MET A 8 6.44 9.62 -22.96
C MET A 8 7.53 8.68 -22.40
N TYR A 9 7.25 7.99 -21.29
CA TYR A 9 8.22 7.15 -20.57
C TYR A 9 7.95 5.66 -20.77
N ARG A 10 7.39 5.26 -21.93
CA ARG A 10 7.01 3.87 -22.22
C ARG A 10 8.16 2.87 -22.05
N ASN A 11 9.38 3.28 -22.39
CA ASN A 11 10.57 2.44 -22.24
C ASN A 11 10.91 2.14 -20.77
N HIS A 12 10.42 2.95 -19.83
CA HIS A 12 10.60 2.79 -18.38
C HIS A 12 9.33 2.26 -17.69
N TYR A 13 8.36 1.75 -18.45
CA TYR A 13 7.07 1.32 -17.91
C TYR A 13 7.21 0.33 -16.74
N LEU A 14 8.07 -0.68 -16.89
CA LEU A 14 8.26 -1.71 -15.87
C LEU A 14 8.86 -1.13 -14.58
N GLU A 15 9.86 -0.26 -14.71
CA GLU A 15 10.48 0.40 -13.55
C GLU A 15 9.49 1.31 -12.83
N ILE A 16 8.69 2.09 -13.58
CA ILE A 16 7.67 2.97 -13.02
C ILE A 16 6.59 2.14 -12.31
N LEU A 17 6.13 1.05 -12.93
CA LEU A 17 5.12 0.18 -12.36
C LEU A 17 5.64 -0.48 -11.07
N GLN A 18 6.88 -0.98 -11.09
CA GLN A 18 7.50 -1.61 -9.93
C GLN A 18 7.61 -0.63 -8.77
N ARG A 19 8.18 0.57 -8.99
CA ARG A 19 8.27 1.59 -7.93
C ARG A 19 6.90 2.01 -7.41
N ALA A 20 5.92 2.16 -8.31
CA ALA A 20 4.56 2.48 -7.90
C ALA A 20 3.96 1.35 -7.03
N ALA A 21 4.19 0.08 -7.39
CA ALA A 21 3.74 -1.06 -6.60
C ALA A 21 4.41 -1.10 -5.21
N GLU A 22 5.73 -0.91 -5.14
CA GLU A 22 6.48 -0.84 -3.88
C GLU A 22 5.95 0.28 -2.97
N HIS A 23 5.66 1.46 -3.52
CA HIS A 23 5.07 2.56 -2.76
C HIS A 23 3.62 2.28 -2.33
N MET A 24 2.82 1.62 -3.18
CA MET A 24 1.44 1.22 -2.83
C MET A 24 1.44 0.24 -1.66
N GLU A 25 2.40 -0.67 -1.63
CA GLU A 25 2.56 -1.64 -0.55
C GLU A 25 3.04 -0.97 0.74
N MET A 26 4.12 -0.20 0.67
CA MET A 26 4.75 0.41 1.85
C MET A 26 3.87 1.46 2.53
N ILE A 27 3.20 2.32 1.74
CA ILE A 27 2.45 3.47 2.26
C ILE A 27 0.99 3.10 2.53
N PHE A 28 0.36 2.41 1.59
CA PHE A 28 -1.09 2.14 1.65
C PHE A 28 -1.42 0.72 2.09
N GLY A 29 -0.44 -0.18 2.13
CA GLY A 29 -0.69 -1.58 2.42
C GLY A 29 -1.47 -2.29 1.32
N LEU A 30 -1.31 -1.83 0.07
CA LEU A 30 -1.96 -2.41 -1.10
C LEU A 30 -0.96 -3.18 -1.95
N ASP A 31 -1.30 -4.43 -2.24
CA ASP A 31 -0.52 -5.30 -3.12
C ASP A 31 -1.09 -5.22 -4.55
N LEU A 32 -0.20 -5.09 -5.54
CA LEU A 32 -0.57 -5.07 -6.95
C LEU A 32 -0.52 -6.49 -7.51
N LYS A 33 -1.68 -7.10 -7.72
CA LYS A 33 -1.79 -8.48 -8.23
C LYS A 33 -2.21 -8.49 -9.69
N GLU A 34 -1.49 -9.24 -10.51
CA GLU A 34 -1.89 -9.52 -11.89
C GLU A 34 -2.99 -10.60 -11.90
N VAL A 35 -4.12 -10.29 -12.52
CA VAL A 35 -5.27 -11.21 -12.63
C VAL A 35 -5.42 -11.78 -14.04
N ASP A 36 -4.89 -11.08 -15.04
CA ASP A 36 -4.85 -11.55 -16.43
C ASP A 36 -3.52 -11.16 -17.07
N PRO A 37 -2.58 -12.11 -17.17
CA PRO A 37 -1.27 -11.87 -17.78
C PRO A 37 -1.34 -11.61 -19.29
N TYR A 38 -2.34 -12.14 -20.00
CA TYR A 38 -2.47 -11.94 -21.44
C TYR A 38 -2.91 -10.52 -21.79
N ARG A 39 -3.73 -9.93 -20.92
CA ARG A 39 -4.26 -8.58 -21.10
C ARG A 39 -3.56 -7.54 -20.22
N HIS A 40 -2.60 -7.96 -19.39
CA HIS A 40 -1.91 -7.14 -18.39
C HIS A 40 -2.90 -6.36 -17.51
N ILE A 41 -3.87 -7.10 -16.93
CA ILE A 41 -4.85 -6.55 -16.00
C ILE A 41 -4.36 -6.80 -14.59
N TYR A 42 -4.31 -5.73 -13.80
CA TYR A 42 -3.88 -5.74 -12.41
C TYR A 42 -4.99 -5.21 -11.50
N ILE A 43 -5.05 -5.74 -10.28
CA ILE A 43 -5.91 -5.25 -9.21
C ILE A 43 -5.07 -4.86 -8.00
N LEU A 44 -5.57 -3.91 -7.22
CA LEU A 44 -5.01 -3.60 -5.90
C LEU A 44 -5.78 -4.38 -4.84
N VAL A 45 -5.05 -5.10 -3.99
CA VAL A 45 -5.62 -5.92 -2.91
C VAL A 45 -5.08 -5.42 -1.58
N ASN A 46 -5.95 -5.33 -0.57
CA ASN A 46 -5.53 -4.99 0.78
C ASN A 46 -4.67 -6.13 1.36
N LYS A 47 -3.44 -5.83 1.78
CA LYS A 47 -2.48 -6.85 2.23
C LYS A 47 -2.89 -7.51 3.54
N MET A 48 -3.56 -6.77 4.43
CA MET A 48 -4.28 -7.37 5.54
C MET A 48 -5.73 -7.55 5.09
N GLU A 49 -6.19 -8.78 4.95
CA GLU A 49 -7.62 -9.12 4.79
C GLU A 49 -8.40 -8.81 6.07
N VAL A 50 -8.22 -7.62 6.66
CA VAL A 50 -9.13 -7.14 7.68
C VAL A 50 -10.42 -6.85 6.95
N SER A 51 -11.48 -7.55 7.32
CA SER A 51 -12.86 -7.30 6.92
C SER A 51 -13.36 -5.95 7.45
N CYS A 52 -12.59 -4.87 7.25
CA CYS A 52 -13.05 -3.51 7.41
C CYS A 52 -14.00 -3.26 6.25
N ASP A 53 -15.25 -3.64 6.52
CA ASP A 53 -16.46 -3.42 5.76
C ASP A 53 -16.29 -2.31 4.72
N ALA A 54 -16.20 -2.72 3.46
CA ALA A 54 -16.30 -1.87 2.28
C ALA A 54 -17.73 -1.30 2.12
N ARG A 55 -18.37 -0.90 3.22
CA ARG A 55 -19.76 -0.45 3.29
C ARG A 55 -19.94 1.06 3.23
N LEU A 56 -18.87 1.84 3.05
CA LEU A 56 -18.98 3.29 2.83
C LEU A 56 -18.59 3.64 1.39
N LEU A 57 -19.50 3.24 0.51
CA LEU A 57 -19.43 3.28 -0.96
C LEU A 57 -19.44 4.70 -1.57
N ASN A 58 -18.98 5.74 -0.86
CA ASN A 58 -19.08 7.10 -1.40
C ASN A 58 -18.02 8.11 -0.93
N ARG A 59 -16.94 7.67 -0.29
CA ARG A 59 -15.86 8.57 0.11
C ARG A 59 -14.52 8.00 -0.34
N ILE A 60 -13.75 8.80 -1.08
CA ILE A 60 -12.35 8.51 -1.38
C ILE A 60 -11.61 8.61 -0.04
N GLU A 61 -11.59 7.51 0.70
CA GLU A 61 -10.79 7.42 1.92
C GLU A 61 -9.43 6.83 1.57
N ILE A 62 -8.39 7.49 2.07
CA ILE A 62 -7.01 7.00 1.93
C ILE A 62 -6.91 5.69 2.71
N PRO A 63 -6.40 4.59 2.11
CA PRO A 63 -6.21 3.33 2.80
C PRO A 63 -5.32 3.52 4.03
N LYS A 64 -5.81 3.12 5.20
CA LYS A 64 -5.06 3.19 6.47
C LYS A 64 -4.28 1.91 6.78
N THR A 65 -4.36 0.88 5.92
CA THR A 65 -3.68 -0.40 6.15
C THR A 65 -2.17 -0.23 6.29
N GLY A 66 -1.53 0.57 5.44
CA GLY A 66 -0.08 0.76 5.52
C GLY A 66 0.36 1.34 6.88
N LEU A 67 -0.35 2.37 7.37
CA LEU A 67 -0.14 2.91 8.71
C LEU A 67 -0.39 1.87 9.81
N LEU A 68 -1.47 1.10 9.70
CA LEU A 68 -1.78 0.02 10.65
C LEU A 68 -0.65 -1.01 10.69
N MET A 69 -0.14 -1.44 9.54
CA MET A 69 0.99 -2.38 9.46
C MET A 69 2.26 -1.79 10.05
N ALA A 70 2.54 -0.50 9.84
CA ALA A 70 3.68 0.18 10.45
C ALA A 70 3.58 0.16 11.99
N VAL A 71 2.44 0.54 12.55
CA VAL A 71 2.19 0.51 14.01
C VAL A 71 2.34 -0.90 14.57
N LEU A 72 1.71 -1.90 13.92
CA LEU A 72 1.83 -3.30 14.32
C LEU A 72 3.27 -3.80 14.24
N GLY A 73 4.03 -3.39 13.23
CA GLY A 73 5.45 -3.67 13.09
C GLY A 73 6.26 -3.12 14.27
N VAL A 74 6.03 -1.86 14.67
CA VAL A 74 6.71 -1.26 15.83
C VAL A 74 6.40 -2.01 17.13
N ILE A 75 5.12 -2.36 17.35
CA ILE A 75 4.70 -3.14 18.51
C ILE A 75 5.41 -4.52 18.53
N PHE A 76 5.43 -5.21 17.39
CA PHE A 76 6.05 -6.51 17.24
C PHE A 76 7.57 -6.46 17.50
N MET A 77 8.26 -5.48 16.93
CA MET A 77 9.70 -5.28 17.10
C MET A 77 10.11 -4.95 18.55
N HIS A 78 9.16 -4.57 19.40
CA HIS A 78 9.37 -4.31 20.83
C HIS A 78 8.81 -5.38 21.76
N GLY A 79 8.59 -6.60 21.26
CA GLY A 79 8.15 -7.72 22.11
C GLY A 79 6.65 -7.67 22.43
N ASN A 80 5.85 -7.17 21.47
CA ASN A 80 4.40 -7.07 21.52
C ASN A 80 3.83 -6.03 22.49
N CYS A 81 4.66 -5.17 23.07
CA CYS A 81 4.21 -4.05 23.91
C CYS A 81 5.18 -2.86 23.77
N VAL A 82 4.65 -1.66 23.61
CA VAL A 82 5.42 -0.42 23.44
C VAL A 82 4.61 0.77 23.95
N SER A 83 5.27 1.79 24.49
CA SER A 83 4.60 3.03 24.89
C SER A 83 4.16 3.85 23.68
N GLU A 84 3.10 4.65 23.85
CA GLU A 84 2.55 5.48 22.79
C GLU A 84 3.61 6.46 22.22
N GLU A 85 4.41 7.06 23.09
CA GLU A 85 5.45 8.02 22.73
C GLU A 85 6.46 7.42 21.75
N ARG A 86 6.79 6.14 21.93
CA ARG A 86 7.75 5.45 21.08
C ARG A 86 7.17 5.04 19.74
N VAL A 87 5.87 4.75 19.69
CA VAL A 87 5.15 4.60 18.40
C VAL A 87 5.17 5.92 17.65
N TRP A 88 4.82 7.05 18.30
CA TRP A 88 4.86 8.37 17.67
C TRP A 88 6.25 8.77 17.18
N GLN A 89 7.30 8.51 17.96
CA GLN A 89 8.69 8.77 17.55
C GLN A 89 9.05 8.02 16.26
N THR A 90 8.57 6.78 16.11
CA THR A 90 8.85 5.96 14.93
C THR A 90 8.01 6.39 13.73
N LEU A 91 6.76 6.79 13.94
CA LEU A 91 5.90 7.29 12.87
C LEU A 91 6.34 8.67 12.36
N ASN A 92 6.93 9.51 13.21
CA ASN A 92 7.33 10.87 12.85
C ASN A 92 8.58 10.93 11.94
N VAL A 93 9.29 9.82 11.77
CA VAL A 93 10.43 9.70 10.85
C VAL A 93 10.06 9.07 9.50
N MET A 94 8.80 8.62 9.35
CA MET A 94 8.25 8.08 8.09
C MET A 94 7.72 9.20 7.20
#